data_AF-A0A2T1E0W7-F1
#
_entry.id   AF-A0A2T1E0W7-F1
#
_cell.length_a   1.000
_cell.length_b   1.000
_cell.length_c   1.000
_cell.angle_alpha   90.00
_cell.angle_beta   90.00
_cell.angle_gamma   90.00
#
_symmetry.space_group_name_H-M   'P 1'
#
loop_
_entity.id
_entity.type
_entity.pdbx_description
1 polymer ?
#
loop_
_entity_poly.entity_id
_entity_poly.type
_entity_poly.pdbx_seq_one_letter_code
_entity_poly.pdbx_strand_id
1 'polypeptide(L)'
;MVRGNYDRQKPYLRNPHINKPIAEIYADLDAFTWEIFEDQPHRFDTVSFYVLLPPLFYEGKFIKGIYFSEGVELINKLFPQLSSVFLSFTYSPGTSYSWAPIADAYSSLYKNPQRAKWFRETYPDRANKPIIPLQDTDFINEYLISPRNVPAKDIDLLAVARISEEKNLPTIAKALKIYRQKYPQKPIKLTVVSGHDFDVNNLKTLDELALKEWQQIEAILGNPSDYINLLPRVDYYQEIPTYYSRAQAFVLGSLLEGKNRGITEAMSCNVPVICFEEFNQYARGNSPVFPEGAGLYAKFDPESLADTIHTVLQNQTEFKPRHQYLKHCGRKNFFNTCIDSFPYYQHNIPDYKPGAAFKNLWLDLAVQQNYQVSLDSFLYGGSPLSHIRGINTIQQNLGELTKFLG
;
A
#
# COMPACT_ATOMS: atom_id res chain seq x y z
N MET A 1 3.55 -13.86 15.12
CA MET A 1 3.35 -12.91 16.23
C MET A 1 3.97 -11.57 15.84
N VAL A 2 3.34 -10.48 16.29
CA VAL A 2 3.66 -9.08 15.95
C VAL A 2 4.16 -8.34 17.19
N ARG A 3 4.90 -7.24 17.02
CA ARG A 3 5.52 -6.50 18.14
C ARG A 3 4.73 -5.24 18.48
N GLY A 4 4.53 -4.99 19.78
CA GLY A 4 3.82 -3.82 20.29
C GLY A 4 2.37 -4.11 20.70
N ASN A 5 1.58 -3.05 20.86
CA ASN A 5 0.20 -3.09 21.35
C ASN A 5 -0.79 -2.63 20.27
N TYR A 6 -1.32 -3.60 19.52
CA TYR A 6 -2.33 -3.34 18.48
C TYR A 6 -3.65 -2.82 19.04
N ASP A 7 -4.00 -3.13 20.30
CA ASP A 7 -5.26 -2.68 20.90
C ASP A 7 -5.34 -1.16 21.01
N ARG A 8 -4.19 -0.47 21.04
CA ARG A 8 -4.15 1.00 20.96
C ARG A 8 -4.70 1.54 19.65
N GLN A 9 -4.68 0.78 18.55
CA GLN A 9 -5.22 1.20 17.25
C GLN A 9 -6.72 0.89 17.08
N LYS A 10 -7.30 -0.02 17.88
CA LYS A 10 -8.71 -0.42 17.77
C LYS A 10 -9.73 0.72 17.82
N PRO A 11 -9.60 1.74 18.69
CA PRO A 11 -10.55 2.85 18.73
C PRO A 11 -10.68 3.59 17.40
N TYR A 12 -9.61 3.62 16.60
CA TYR A 12 -9.53 4.36 15.34
C TYR A 12 -10.14 3.60 14.15
N LEU A 13 -10.45 2.30 14.30
CA LEU A 13 -11.01 1.48 13.22
C LEU A 13 -12.47 1.85 12.88
N ARG A 14 -13.21 2.36 13.87
CA ARG A 14 -14.67 2.60 13.78
C ARG A 14 -15.09 4.00 14.24
N ASN A 15 -14.19 4.78 14.83
CA ASN A 15 -14.51 6.11 15.32
C ASN A 15 -13.70 7.18 14.57
N PRO A 16 -14.36 8.02 13.73
CA PRO A 16 -13.69 9.13 13.07
C PRO A 16 -13.32 10.28 14.04
N HIS A 17 -13.94 10.36 15.22
CA HIS A 17 -13.78 11.47 16.16
C HIS A 17 -13.13 11.02 17.47
N ILE A 18 -11.81 11.13 17.54
CA ILE A 18 -11.03 10.71 18.71
C ILE A 18 -10.76 11.93 19.59
N ASN A 19 -11.31 11.89 20.81
CA ASN A 19 -11.08 12.93 21.81
C ASN A 19 -9.79 12.64 22.60
N LYS A 20 -8.63 12.85 21.97
CA LYS A 20 -7.31 12.75 22.59
C LYS A 20 -6.37 13.83 22.06
N PRO A 21 -5.34 14.25 22.84
CA PRO A 21 -4.26 15.06 22.30
C PRO A 21 -3.61 14.40 21.09
N ILE A 22 -3.26 15.19 20.06
CA ILE A 22 -2.72 14.65 18.80
C ILE A 22 -1.42 13.84 19.00
N ALA A 23 -0.58 14.22 19.96
CA ALA A 23 0.64 13.49 20.30
C ALA A 23 0.34 12.08 20.86
N GLU A 24 -0.73 11.94 21.65
CA GLU A 24 -1.16 10.62 22.14
C GLU A 24 -1.73 9.76 21.02
N ILE A 25 -2.45 10.38 20.07
CA ILE A 25 -2.92 9.68 18.86
C ILE A 25 -1.73 9.17 18.04
N TYR A 26 -0.71 9.99 17.82
CA TYR A 26 0.50 9.54 17.11
C TYR A 26 1.21 8.41 17.85
N ALA A 27 1.30 8.48 19.18
CA ALA A 27 1.86 7.40 19.99
C ALA A 27 1.01 6.11 19.93
N ASP A 28 -0.32 6.20 19.81
CA ASP A 28 -1.19 5.04 19.62
C ASP A 28 -0.95 4.39 18.24
N LEU A 29 -0.81 5.19 17.18
CA LEU A 29 -0.51 4.69 15.84
C LEU A 29 0.87 4.03 15.78
N ASP A 30 1.86 4.57 16.50
CA ASP A 30 3.23 4.04 16.56
C ASP A 30 3.41 2.91 17.58
N ALA A 31 2.38 2.58 18.37
CA ALA A 31 2.47 1.56 19.42
C ALA A 31 2.64 0.12 18.91
N PHE A 32 2.59 -0.09 17.60
CA PHE A 32 2.55 -1.40 16.97
C PHE A 32 3.31 -1.39 15.63
N THR A 33 4.08 -2.44 15.34
CA THR A 33 4.79 -2.57 14.06
C THR A 33 4.73 -3.98 13.50
N TRP A 34 4.77 -4.05 12.17
CA TRP A 34 4.90 -5.27 11.38
C TRP A 34 6.34 -5.58 10.97
N GLU A 35 7.30 -4.71 11.34
CA GLU A 35 8.73 -4.93 11.16
C GLU A 35 9.16 -6.29 11.75
N ILE A 36 10.22 -6.86 11.17
CA ILE A 36 10.78 -8.16 11.55
C ILE A 36 12.08 -7.92 12.32
N PHE A 37 12.13 -8.45 13.54
CA PHE A 37 13.28 -8.34 14.43
C PHE A 37 13.90 -9.73 14.67
N GLU A 38 15.09 -9.75 15.28
CA GLU A 38 15.86 -10.96 15.53
C GLU A 38 15.20 -11.99 16.46
N ASP A 39 14.29 -11.53 17.34
CA ASP A 39 13.52 -12.37 18.25
C ASP A 39 12.35 -13.09 17.57
N GLN A 40 12.23 -12.97 16.25
CA GLN A 40 11.17 -13.58 15.43
C GLN A 40 11.72 -14.56 14.37
N PRO A 41 12.47 -15.62 14.74
CA PRO A 41 13.11 -16.52 13.78
C PRO A 41 12.13 -17.21 12.84
N HIS A 42 10.91 -17.50 13.30
CA HIS A 42 9.82 -18.06 12.47
C HIS A 42 9.41 -17.17 11.28
N ARG A 43 9.83 -15.91 11.23
CA ARG A 43 9.56 -14.97 10.14
C ARG A 43 10.75 -14.77 9.20
N PHE A 44 11.90 -15.37 9.46
CA PHE A 44 13.13 -15.10 8.70
C PHE A 44 13.01 -15.46 7.22
N ASP A 45 12.24 -16.50 6.86
CA ASP A 45 11.97 -16.87 5.47
C ASP A 45 10.95 -15.95 4.77
N THR A 46 10.29 -15.07 5.54
CA THR A 46 9.32 -14.11 5.01
C THR A 46 9.89 -12.73 4.77
N VAL A 47 11.09 -12.45 5.29
CA VAL A 47 11.79 -11.16 5.14
C VAL A 47 11.93 -10.79 3.67
N SER A 48 11.44 -9.62 3.28
CA SER A 48 11.61 -9.10 1.93
C SER A 48 12.78 -8.14 1.84
N PHE A 49 13.69 -8.40 0.91
CA PHE A 49 14.78 -7.50 0.52
C PHE A 49 14.47 -6.96 -0.87
N TYR A 50 13.88 -5.78 -0.91
CA TYR A 50 13.50 -5.12 -2.15
C TYR A 50 14.64 -4.23 -2.63
N VAL A 51 15.22 -4.52 -3.78
CA VAL A 51 16.26 -3.69 -4.39
C VAL A 51 15.59 -2.69 -5.30
N LEU A 52 15.61 -1.42 -4.89
CA LEU A 52 15.07 -0.34 -5.69
C LEU A 52 16.08 0.17 -6.71
N LEU A 53 17.35 0.26 -6.30
CA LEU A 53 18.50 0.53 -7.16
C LEU A 53 19.59 -0.47 -6.75
N PRO A 54 20.07 -1.36 -7.64
CA PRO A 54 21.22 -2.17 -7.29
C PRO A 54 22.49 -1.30 -7.22
N PRO A 55 23.58 -1.74 -6.57
CA PRO A 55 24.85 -1.03 -6.61
C PRO A 55 25.36 -0.98 -8.06
N LEU A 56 25.95 0.13 -8.47
CA LEU A 56 26.36 0.33 -9.86
C LEU A 56 27.83 0.73 -9.94
N PHE A 57 28.51 0.22 -10.96
CA PHE A 57 29.82 0.70 -11.36
C PHE A 57 29.86 0.87 -12.87
N TYR A 58 29.95 2.12 -13.31
CA TYR A 58 29.95 2.48 -14.72
C TYR A 58 30.84 3.70 -14.95
N GLU A 59 31.62 3.69 -16.03
CA GLU A 59 32.55 4.78 -16.39
C GLU A 59 33.45 5.26 -15.24
N GLY A 60 33.98 4.32 -14.44
CA GLY A 60 34.88 4.62 -13.32
C GLY A 60 34.19 5.18 -12.08
N LYS A 61 32.85 5.25 -12.05
CA LYS A 61 32.08 5.79 -10.93
C LYS A 61 31.24 4.71 -10.26
N PHE A 62 31.38 4.62 -8.94
CA PHE A 62 30.55 3.78 -8.09
C PHE A 62 29.35 4.55 -7.53
N ILE A 63 28.17 3.93 -7.57
CA ILE A 63 26.94 4.42 -6.95
C ILE A 63 26.38 3.34 -6.03
N LYS A 64 26.17 3.69 -4.75
CA LYS A 64 25.50 2.79 -3.79
C LYS A 64 24.09 2.47 -4.26
N GLY A 65 23.67 1.21 -4.11
CA GLY A 65 22.29 0.83 -4.29
C GLY A 65 21.37 1.38 -3.21
N ILE A 66 20.06 1.21 -3.38
CA ILE A 66 19.04 1.37 -2.34
C ILE A 66 18.31 0.05 -2.21
N TYR A 67 18.21 -0.46 -0.98
CA TYR A 67 17.25 -1.50 -0.67
C TYR A 67 16.29 -1.06 0.44
N PHE A 68 15.15 -1.74 0.49
CA PHE A 68 14.22 -1.58 1.57
C PHE A 68 13.61 -2.88 2.04
N SER A 69 13.21 -2.89 3.31
CA SER A 69 12.72 -4.09 3.98
C SER A 69 11.94 -3.74 5.24
N GLU A 70 11.01 -4.60 5.63
CA GLU A 70 10.44 -4.64 6.97
C GLU A 70 11.44 -5.19 8.02
N GLY A 71 12.57 -5.77 7.59
CA GLY A 71 13.58 -6.37 8.45
C GLY A 71 14.96 -5.72 8.34
N VAL A 72 15.05 -4.41 8.07
CA VAL A 72 16.35 -3.71 7.86
C VAL A 72 17.33 -3.95 9.00
N GLU A 73 16.87 -3.89 10.26
CA GLU A 73 17.73 -4.09 11.42
C GLU A 73 18.33 -5.51 11.45
N LEU A 74 17.50 -6.53 11.24
CA LEU A 74 17.93 -7.91 11.15
C LEU A 74 18.91 -8.13 10.00
N ILE A 75 18.61 -7.61 8.80
CA ILE A 75 19.45 -7.74 7.60
C ILE A 75 20.82 -7.12 7.83
N ASN A 76 20.89 -5.89 8.35
CA ASN A 76 22.16 -5.21 8.60
C ASN A 76 22.99 -5.87 9.71
N LYS A 77 22.32 -6.50 10.69
CA LYS A 77 23.00 -7.30 11.71
C LYS A 77 23.62 -8.57 11.14
N LEU A 78 22.92 -9.28 10.27
CA LEU A 78 23.38 -10.55 9.68
C LEU A 78 24.38 -10.33 8.54
N PHE A 79 24.22 -9.27 7.76
CA PHE A 79 25.01 -8.99 6.55
C PHE A 79 25.57 -7.55 6.58
N PRO A 80 26.44 -7.22 7.55
CA PRO A 80 26.92 -5.84 7.77
C PRO A 80 27.63 -5.23 6.55
N GLN A 81 28.22 -6.06 5.67
CA GLN A 81 28.85 -5.61 4.44
C GLN A 81 27.87 -4.90 3.48
N LEU A 82 26.56 -5.14 3.57
CA LEU A 82 25.58 -4.46 2.72
C LEU A 82 25.62 -2.94 2.90
N SER A 83 25.90 -2.43 4.11
CA SER A 83 25.99 -0.98 4.40
C SER A 83 27.05 -0.22 3.58
N SER A 84 28.08 -0.95 3.12
CA SER A 84 29.14 -0.36 2.30
C SER A 84 28.70 -0.12 0.85
N VAL A 85 27.75 -0.90 0.33
CA VAL A 85 27.27 -0.83 -1.06
C VAL A 85 25.83 -0.39 -1.21
N PHE A 86 25.06 -0.34 -0.12
CA PHE A 86 23.67 0.11 -0.11
C PHE A 86 23.43 1.25 0.89
N LEU A 87 22.43 2.06 0.57
CA LEU A 87 21.63 2.79 1.54
C LEU A 87 20.35 1.98 1.84
N SER A 88 19.98 1.93 3.11
CA SER A 88 18.87 1.13 3.63
C SER A 88 17.66 2.00 3.98
N PHE A 89 16.48 1.53 3.62
CA PHE A 89 15.20 2.20 3.91
C PHE A 89 14.27 1.23 4.65
N THR A 90 13.81 1.57 5.86
CA THR A 90 12.86 0.68 6.56
C THR A 90 11.46 0.84 6.02
N TYR A 91 10.83 -0.29 5.69
CA TYR A 91 9.45 -0.40 5.24
C TYR A 91 8.54 -0.88 6.37
N SER A 92 7.76 0.04 6.95
CA SER A 92 6.65 -0.30 7.86
C SER A 92 5.34 -0.35 7.05
N PRO A 93 4.75 -1.53 6.81
CA PRO A 93 3.52 -1.63 6.04
C PRO A 93 2.28 -1.12 6.79
N GLY A 94 2.41 -0.86 8.10
CA GLY A 94 1.36 -0.33 8.96
C GLY A 94 1.25 1.20 8.91
N THR A 95 0.51 1.75 9.86
CA THR A 95 0.42 3.20 10.06
C THR A 95 1.62 3.75 10.81
N SER A 96 2.35 2.90 11.54
CA SER A 96 3.47 3.28 12.41
C SER A 96 4.68 3.77 11.63
N TYR A 97 5.39 4.73 12.21
CA TYR A 97 6.75 5.03 11.77
C TYR A 97 7.70 3.92 12.24
N SER A 98 8.81 3.76 11.54
CA SER A 98 9.73 2.64 11.77
C SER A 98 10.32 2.64 13.18
N TRP A 99 10.40 1.43 13.75
CA TRP A 99 11.00 1.15 15.04
C TRP A 99 12.51 0.89 14.94
N ALA A 100 13.03 0.51 13.77
CA ALA A 100 14.44 0.23 13.53
C ALA A 100 15.33 1.49 13.72
N PRO A 101 16.32 1.49 14.62
CA PRO A 101 17.15 2.67 14.87
C PRO A 101 18.22 2.91 13.79
N ILE A 102 18.66 1.86 13.09
CA ILE A 102 19.89 1.89 12.27
C ILE A 102 19.70 2.12 10.77
N ALA A 103 18.47 2.27 10.27
CA ALA A 103 18.25 2.50 8.83
C ALA A 103 18.74 3.88 8.37
N ASP A 104 19.07 4.01 7.08
CA ASP A 104 19.49 5.30 6.49
C ASP A 104 18.29 6.22 6.23
N ALA A 105 17.09 5.66 6.04
CA ALA A 105 15.82 6.37 5.92
C ALA A 105 14.64 5.56 6.49
N TYR A 106 13.53 6.25 6.74
CA TYR A 106 12.32 5.66 7.33
C TYR A 106 11.08 5.87 6.49
N SER A 107 10.23 4.84 6.41
CA SER A 107 8.93 4.98 5.78
C SER A 107 7.96 5.72 6.67
N SER A 108 7.17 6.61 6.07
CA SER A 108 5.89 7.07 6.61
C SER A 108 4.77 6.61 5.68
N LEU A 109 3.57 6.39 6.17
CA LEU A 109 2.46 6.03 5.28
C LEU A 109 2.07 7.20 4.34
N TYR A 110 2.03 8.42 4.86
CA TYR A 110 1.66 9.65 4.14
C TYR A 110 2.64 10.78 4.43
N LYS A 111 2.67 11.78 3.54
CA LYS A 111 3.39 13.04 3.77
C LYS A 111 2.66 13.90 4.81
N ASN A 112 2.95 13.67 6.09
CA ASN A 112 2.35 14.40 7.20
C ASN A 112 3.43 15.18 7.98
N PRO A 113 3.61 16.49 7.70
CA PRO A 113 4.66 17.29 8.34
C PRO A 113 4.52 17.40 9.86
N GLN A 114 3.29 17.46 10.39
CA GLN A 114 3.05 17.55 11.84
C GLN A 114 3.47 16.27 12.55
N ARG A 115 3.09 15.11 12.00
CA ARG A 115 3.50 13.81 12.52
C ARG A 115 5.00 13.58 12.37
N ALA A 116 5.59 13.97 11.24
CA ALA A 116 7.03 13.90 11.03
C ALA A 116 7.80 14.76 12.03
N LYS A 117 7.30 15.96 12.36
CA LYS A 117 7.88 16.82 13.41
C LYS A 117 7.84 16.11 14.77
N TRP A 118 6.67 15.62 15.19
CA TRP A 118 6.52 14.89 16.44
C TRP A 118 7.45 13.66 16.53
N PHE A 119 7.57 12.89 15.43
CA PHE A 119 8.47 11.74 15.38
C PHE A 119 9.92 12.13 15.61
N ARG A 120 10.40 13.19 14.96
CA ARG A 120 11.79 13.68 15.13
C ARG A 120 12.06 14.18 16.55
N GLU A 121 11.07 14.82 17.18
CA GLU A 121 11.16 15.28 18.58
C GLU A 121 11.15 14.10 19.56
N THR A 122 10.39 13.04 19.26
CA THR A 122 10.28 11.83 20.10
C THR A 122 11.49 10.90 19.98
N TYR A 123 12.11 10.85 18.79
CA TYR A 123 13.25 9.98 18.49
C TYR A 123 14.44 10.81 17.93
N PRO A 124 15.21 11.51 18.80
CA PRO A 124 16.28 12.42 18.37
C PRO A 124 17.40 11.72 17.56
N ASP A 125 17.67 10.44 17.84
CA ASP A 125 18.62 9.59 17.10
C ASP A 125 18.23 9.39 15.62
N ARG A 126 16.97 9.69 15.29
CA ARG A 126 16.35 9.49 13.98
C ARG A 126 16.00 10.80 13.30
N ALA A 127 16.15 11.93 14.00
CA ALA A 127 15.59 13.22 13.60
C ALA A 127 16.07 13.71 12.23
N ASN A 128 17.34 13.45 11.90
CA ASN A 128 18.00 13.95 10.70
C ASN A 128 17.90 13.01 9.49
N LYS A 129 17.22 11.87 9.64
CA LYS A 129 17.11 10.88 8.56
C LYS A 129 15.93 11.21 7.63
N PRO A 130 16.03 10.90 6.32
CA PRO A 130 14.92 11.05 5.39
C PRO A 130 13.69 10.26 5.84
N ILE A 131 12.51 10.85 5.64
CA ILE A 131 11.22 10.20 5.87
C ILE A 131 10.50 10.15 4.52
N ILE A 132 10.30 8.95 4.00
CA ILE A 132 9.81 8.70 2.64
C ILE A 132 8.36 8.23 2.71
N PRO A 133 7.40 8.92 2.06
CA PRO A 133 6.00 8.50 2.06
C PRO A 133 5.79 7.24 1.20
N LEU A 134 5.08 6.25 1.75
CA LEU A 134 4.77 4.97 1.11
C LEU A 134 3.48 5.01 0.28
N GLN A 135 2.61 5.99 0.47
CA GLN A 135 1.39 6.09 -0.32
C GLN A 135 1.65 6.04 -1.84
N ASP A 136 2.78 6.60 -2.27
CA ASP A 136 3.16 6.68 -3.68
C ASP A 136 3.75 5.36 -4.21
N THR A 137 3.77 4.33 -3.39
CA THR A 137 4.67 3.18 -3.51
C THR A 137 3.88 1.94 -3.14
N ASP A 138 3.66 1.03 -4.08
CA ASP A 138 3.51 -0.37 -3.71
C ASP A 138 4.32 -1.21 -4.66
N PHE A 139 4.74 -2.37 -4.16
CA PHE A 139 5.19 -3.47 -4.98
C PHE A 139 4.07 -4.04 -5.86
N ILE A 140 2.92 -3.37 -5.99
CA ILE A 140 2.01 -3.60 -7.10
C ILE A 140 2.77 -3.27 -8.37
N ASN A 141 2.91 -4.26 -9.22
CA ASN A 141 3.37 -4.04 -10.58
C ASN A 141 2.14 -3.54 -11.36
N GLU A 142 2.04 -2.23 -11.61
CA GLU A 142 0.92 -1.59 -12.32
C GLU A 142 0.76 -2.04 -13.79
N TYR A 143 1.70 -2.85 -14.29
CA TYR A 143 1.56 -3.59 -15.54
C TYR A 143 0.89 -4.96 -15.34
N LEU A 144 1.13 -5.64 -14.23
CA LEU A 144 0.41 -6.88 -13.87
C LEU A 144 -1.01 -6.60 -13.38
N ILE A 145 -1.17 -5.59 -12.53
CA ILE A 145 -2.47 -5.07 -12.10
C ILE A 145 -2.86 -3.93 -13.03
N SER A 146 -3.35 -4.28 -14.21
CA SER A 146 -3.75 -3.35 -15.26
C SER A 146 -5.14 -3.72 -15.81
N PRO A 147 -5.82 -2.78 -16.50
CA PRO A 147 -7.11 -3.07 -17.11
C PRO A 147 -7.02 -4.28 -18.04
N ARG A 148 -7.98 -5.18 -17.89
CA ARG A 148 -8.21 -6.34 -18.76
C ARG A 148 -9.25 -6.00 -19.81
N ASN A 149 -9.13 -6.64 -20.97
CA ASN A 149 -10.16 -6.54 -22.00
C ASN A 149 -11.39 -7.33 -21.54
N VAL A 150 -12.46 -6.62 -21.17
CA VAL A 150 -13.73 -7.22 -20.73
C VAL A 150 -14.87 -6.68 -21.59
N PRO A 151 -15.91 -7.48 -21.87
CA PRO A 151 -17.01 -7.05 -22.75
C PRO A 151 -17.81 -5.84 -22.20
N ALA A 152 -17.95 -5.76 -20.87
CA ALA A 152 -18.68 -4.70 -20.19
C ALA A 152 -18.24 -4.57 -18.72
N LYS A 153 -18.55 -3.42 -18.11
CA LYS A 153 -18.46 -3.21 -16.67
C LYS A 153 -19.76 -3.62 -15.98
N ASP A 154 -19.91 -4.91 -15.71
CA ASP A 154 -21.11 -5.54 -15.17
C ASP A 154 -21.15 -5.65 -13.63
N ILE A 155 -20.13 -5.16 -12.93
CA ILE A 155 -20.09 -5.05 -11.47
C ILE A 155 -20.33 -3.58 -11.10
N ASP A 156 -21.45 -3.26 -10.42
CA ASP A 156 -21.73 -1.87 -10.02
C ASP A 156 -20.67 -1.35 -9.03
N LEU A 157 -20.45 -2.10 -7.96
CA LEU A 157 -19.46 -1.77 -6.94
C LEU A 157 -18.58 -2.98 -6.63
N LEU A 158 -17.29 -2.73 -6.46
CA LEU A 158 -16.32 -3.72 -6.00
C LEU A 158 -15.71 -3.29 -4.66
N ALA A 159 -15.59 -4.23 -3.74
CA ALA A 159 -14.72 -4.13 -2.57
C ALA A 159 -13.80 -5.35 -2.53
N VAL A 160 -12.49 -5.13 -2.39
CA VAL A 160 -11.52 -6.18 -2.09
C VAL A 160 -11.16 -6.05 -0.62
N ALA A 161 -11.87 -6.81 0.21
CA ALA A 161 -11.89 -6.57 1.65
C ALA A 161 -12.21 -7.86 2.42
N ARG A 162 -11.32 -8.23 3.35
CA ARG A 162 -11.60 -9.24 4.38
C ARG A 162 -12.88 -8.92 5.14
N ILE A 163 -13.56 -9.95 5.60
CA ILE A 163 -14.74 -9.78 6.44
C ILE A 163 -14.22 -9.59 7.87
N SER A 164 -13.90 -8.35 8.21
CA SER A 164 -13.26 -8.02 9.48
C SER A 164 -13.58 -6.59 9.94
N GLU A 165 -13.36 -6.33 11.22
CA GLU A 165 -13.79 -5.09 11.87
C GLU A 165 -13.22 -3.82 11.22
N GLU A 166 -11.97 -3.88 10.73
CA GLU A 166 -11.27 -2.74 10.16
C GLU A 166 -11.81 -2.34 8.79
N LYS A 167 -12.54 -3.24 8.10
CA LYS A 167 -13.06 -3.00 6.76
C LYS A 167 -14.43 -2.31 6.75
N ASN A 168 -15.09 -2.23 7.91
CA ASN A 168 -16.40 -1.57 8.10
C ASN A 168 -17.45 -1.94 7.03
N LEU A 169 -17.48 -3.20 6.60
CA LEU A 169 -18.52 -3.70 5.69
C LEU A 169 -19.95 -3.43 6.19
N PRO A 170 -20.26 -3.46 7.51
CA PRO A 170 -21.57 -3.04 8.01
C PRO A 170 -21.97 -1.60 7.65
N THR A 171 -21.02 -0.66 7.58
CA THR A 171 -21.31 0.73 7.16
C THR A 171 -21.69 0.77 5.68
N ILE A 172 -20.99 0.00 4.84
CA ILE A 172 -21.34 -0.12 3.41
C ILE A 172 -22.72 -0.79 3.25
N ALA A 173 -23.03 -1.81 4.04
CA ALA A 173 -24.34 -2.46 4.03
C ALA A 173 -25.48 -1.47 4.35
N LYS A 174 -25.30 -0.61 5.36
CA LYS A 174 -26.27 0.47 5.65
C LYS A 174 -26.44 1.41 4.45
N ALA A 175 -25.34 1.79 3.81
CA ALA A 175 -25.37 2.66 2.63
C ALA A 175 -26.11 2.01 1.46
N LEU A 176 -25.90 0.72 1.18
CA LEU A 176 -26.62 -0.01 0.13
C LEU A 176 -28.13 -0.05 0.38
N LYS A 177 -28.56 -0.22 1.64
CA LYS A 177 -29.97 -0.17 2.03
C LYS A 177 -30.58 1.21 1.78
N ILE A 178 -29.89 2.27 2.18
CA ILE A 178 -30.31 3.67 1.94
C ILE A 178 -30.35 3.97 0.44
N TYR A 179 -29.33 3.55 -0.31
CA TYR A 179 -29.27 3.72 -1.76
C TYR A 179 -30.51 3.13 -2.44
N ARG A 180 -30.90 1.90 -2.08
CA ARG A 180 -32.09 1.25 -2.66
C ARG A 180 -33.39 1.99 -2.35
N GLN A 181 -33.47 2.66 -1.19
CA GLN A 181 -34.62 3.49 -0.82
C GLN A 181 -34.65 4.80 -1.60
N LYS A 182 -33.50 5.47 -1.77
CA LYS A 182 -33.39 6.75 -2.49
C LYS A 182 -33.50 6.60 -4.01
N TYR A 183 -32.94 5.53 -4.56
CA TYR A 183 -32.79 5.31 -6.00
C TYR A 183 -33.39 3.97 -6.45
N PRO A 184 -34.69 3.70 -6.19
CA PRO A 184 -35.30 2.37 -6.37
C PRO A 184 -35.32 1.89 -7.83
N GLN A 185 -35.22 2.79 -8.80
CA GLN A 185 -35.27 2.47 -10.24
C GLN A 185 -33.97 1.90 -10.79
N LYS A 186 -32.85 2.04 -10.06
CA LYS A 186 -31.54 1.54 -10.45
C LYS A 186 -30.88 0.83 -9.27
N PRO A 187 -31.42 -0.32 -8.82
CA PRO A 187 -30.81 -1.06 -7.72
C PRO A 187 -29.39 -1.50 -8.13
N ILE A 188 -28.45 -1.35 -7.21
CA ILE A 188 -27.05 -1.77 -7.38
C ILE A 188 -26.72 -2.95 -6.48
N LYS A 189 -25.66 -3.69 -6.82
CA LYS A 189 -25.05 -4.68 -5.94
C LYS A 189 -23.56 -4.41 -5.70
N LEU A 190 -23.10 -4.76 -4.51
CA LEU A 190 -21.69 -4.81 -4.14
C LEU A 190 -21.13 -6.20 -4.36
N THR A 191 -20.06 -6.33 -5.12
CA THR A 191 -19.23 -7.54 -5.14
C THR A 191 -18.11 -7.40 -4.11
N VAL A 192 -18.03 -8.32 -3.16
CA VAL A 192 -16.97 -8.36 -2.13
C VAL A 192 -16.07 -9.56 -2.39
N VAL A 193 -14.81 -9.31 -2.77
CA VAL A 193 -13.77 -10.35 -2.81
C VAL A 193 -13.12 -10.40 -1.43
N SER A 194 -13.45 -11.44 -0.66
CA SER A 194 -13.12 -11.45 0.78
C SER A 194 -11.67 -11.83 1.07
N GLY A 195 -11.06 -12.65 0.22
CA GLY A 195 -9.76 -13.26 0.51
C GLY A 195 -9.78 -14.34 1.59
N HIS A 196 -10.97 -14.71 2.11
CA HIS A 196 -11.16 -15.86 2.99
C HIS A 196 -11.42 -17.12 2.14
N ASP A 197 -10.90 -18.26 2.59
CA ASP A 197 -11.26 -19.57 2.04
C ASP A 197 -12.53 -20.06 2.76
N PHE A 198 -13.67 -20.09 2.06
CA PHE A 198 -14.96 -20.53 2.60
C PHE A 198 -15.89 -21.05 1.50
N ASP A 199 -16.93 -21.82 1.88
CA ASP A 199 -17.98 -22.27 0.97
C ASP A 199 -19.08 -21.20 0.84
N VAL A 200 -19.25 -20.67 -0.38
CA VAL A 200 -20.26 -19.65 -0.69
C VAL A 200 -21.70 -20.11 -0.43
N ASN A 201 -21.96 -21.41 -0.43
CA ASN A 201 -23.27 -21.98 -0.12
C ASN A 201 -23.47 -22.24 1.38
N ASN A 202 -22.40 -22.15 2.17
CA ASN A 202 -22.42 -22.38 3.61
C ASN A 202 -21.50 -21.41 4.36
N LEU A 203 -22.00 -20.20 4.61
CA LEU A 203 -21.25 -19.13 5.28
C LEU A 203 -20.82 -19.47 6.72
N LYS A 204 -21.35 -20.54 7.33
CA LYS A 204 -20.86 -21.03 8.63
C LYS A 204 -19.43 -21.59 8.57
N THR A 205 -18.89 -21.78 7.36
CA THR A 205 -17.49 -22.16 7.14
C THR A 205 -16.51 -20.98 7.25
N LEU A 206 -17.02 -19.75 7.37
CA LEU A 206 -16.20 -18.59 7.73
C LEU A 206 -15.59 -18.78 9.13
N ASP A 207 -14.42 -18.19 9.35
CA ASP A 207 -13.85 -18.09 10.70
C ASP A 207 -14.77 -17.28 11.63
N GLU A 208 -14.64 -17.50 12.94
CA GLU A 208 -15.55 -16.94 13.95
C GLU A 208 -15.65 -15.41 13.88
N LEU A 209 -14.53 -14.73 13.65
CA LEU A 209 -14.49 -13.27 13.58
C LEU A 209 -15.19 -12.77 12.31
N ALA A 210 -14.92 -13.39 11.17
CA ALA A 210 -15.60 -13.09 9.91
C ALA A 210 -17.10 -13.35 9.98
N LEU A 211 -17.51 -14.47 10.58
CA LEU A 211 -18.92 -14.82 10.74
C LEU A 211 -19.66 -13.79 11.60
N LYS A 212 -19.04 -13.31 12.69
CA LYS A 212 -19.63 -12.27 13.55
C LYS A 212 -19.82 -10.93 12.83
N GLU A 213 -18.88 -10.55 11.97
CA GLU A 213 -19.02 -9.36 11.14
C GLU A 213 -20.09 -9.54 10.06
N TRP A 214 -20.19 -10.74 9.46
CA TRP A 214 -21.24 -11.07 8.50
C TRP A 214 -22.65 -11.04 9.12
N GLN A 215 -22.83 -11.54 10.34
CA GLN A 215 -24.11 -11.47 11.05
C GLN A 215 -24.62 -10.03 11.26
N GLN A 216 -23.71 -9.05 11.41
CA GLN A 216 -24.10 -7.64 11.48
C GLN A 216 -24.67 -7.17 10.13
N ILE A 217 -24.09 -7.62 9.02
CA ILE A 217 -24.56 -7.33 7.67
C ILE A 217 -25.95 -7.94 7.43
N GLU A 218 -26.16 -9.18 7.87
CA GLU A 218 -27.48 -9.87 7.85
C GLU A 218 -28.53 -9.08 8.64
N ALA A 219 -28.21 -8.65 9.86
CA ALA A 219 -29.11 -7.84 10.67
C ALA A 219 -29.50 -6.50 10.01
N ILE A 220 -28.60 -5.90 9.23
CA ILE A 220 -28.86 -4.64 8.53
C ILE A 220 -29.74 -4.86 7.28
N LEU A 221 -29.38 -5.85 6.46
CA LEU A 221 -29.95 -6.05 5.12
C LEU A 221 -31.16 -7.00 5.10
N GLY A 222 -31.34 -7.82 6.14
CA GLY A 222 -32.28 -8.94 6.14
C GLY A 222 -31.74 -10.09 5.28
N ASN A 223 -31.82 -9.94 3.95
CA ASN A 223 -31.26 -10.87 2.99
C ASN A 223 -30.07 -10.24 2.25
N PRO A 224 -28.81 -10.46 2.69
CA PRO A 224 -27.64 -9.86 2.05
C PRO A 224 -27.47 -10.20 0.57
N SER A 225 -27.93 -11.36 0.10
CA SER A 225 -27.77 -11.80 -1.30
C SER A 225 -28.48 -10.88 -2.31
N ASP A 226 -29.47 -10.12 -1.85
CA ASP A 226 -30.14 -9.11 -2.65
C ASP A 226 -29.25 -7.89 -2.91
N TYR A 227 -28.23 -7.65 -2.08
CA TYR A 227 -27.39 -6.44 -2.13
C TYR A 227 -25.91 -6.75 -2.38
N ILE A 228 -25.43 -7.93 -1.97
CA ILE A 228 -24.03 -8.30 -1.93
C ILE A 228 -23.82 -9.63 -2.64
N ASN A 229 -22.89 -9.64 -3.59
CA ASN A 229 -22.27 -10.85 -4.12
C ASN A 229 -20.96 -11.11 -3.36
N LEU A 230 -20.94 -12.11 -2.49
CA LEU A 230 -19.76 -12.43 -1.68
C LEU A 230 -18.94 -13.53 -2.37
N LEU A 231 -17.66 -13.24 -2.59
CA LEU A 231 -16.72 -14.15 -3.23
C LEU A 231 -15.63 -14.60 -2.24
N PRO A 232 -15.18 -15.86 -2.32
CA PRO A 232 -14.06 -16.35 -1.55
C PRO A 232 -12.75 -15.74 -2.06
N ARG A 233 -11.64 -16.25 -1.53
CA ARG A 233 -10.33 -16.01 -2.10
C ARG A 233 -10.30 -16.42 -3.57
N VAL A 234 -9.69 -15.54 -4.38
CA VAL A 234 -9.46 -15.74 -5.82
C VAL A 234 -7.97 -15.57 -6.12
N ASP A 235 -7.52 -16.00 -7.29
CA ASP A 235 -6.13 -15.79 -7.71
C ASP A 235 -5.81 -14.29 -7.87
N TYR A 236 -4.75 -13.86 -7.19
CA TYR A 236 -4.42 -12.45 -7.09
C TYR A 236 -3.96 -11.82 -8.41
N TYR A 237 -3.23 -12.53 -9.26
CA TYR A 237 -2.68 -11.94 -10.49
C TYR A 237 -3.56 -12.23 -11.72
N GLN A 238 -4.32 -13.32 -11.69
CA GLN A 238 -5.18 -13.75 -12.79
C GLN A 238 -6.59 -13.17 -12.68
N GLU A 239 -7.20 -13.23 -11.49
CA GLU A 239 -8.63 -12.92 -11.34
C GLU A 239 -8.89 -11.50 -10.84
N ILE A 240 -8.13 -11.00 -9.85
CA ILE A 240 -8.35 -9.66 -9.27
C ILE A 240 -8.36 -8.54 -10.33
N PRO A 241 -7.41 -8.46 -11.28
CA PRO A 241 -7.46 -7.41 -12.31
C PRO A 241 -8.72 -7.49 -13.18
N THR A 242 -9.26 -8.71 -13.40
CA THR A 242 -10.50 -8.92 -14.14
C THR A 242 -11.71 -8.40 -13.36
N TYR A 243 -11.78 -8.64 -12.05
CA TYR A 243 -12.83 -8.06 -11.19
C TYR A 243 -12.80 -6.54 -11.19
N TYR A 244 -11.62 -5.91 -11.06
CA TYR A 244 -11.53 -4.45 -11.18
C TYR A 244 -11.98 -3.98 -12.57
N SER A 245 -11.55 -4.65 -13.63
CA SER A 245 -11.89 -4.23 -15.01
C SER A 245 -13.39 -4.30 -15.30
N ARG A 246 -14.10 -5.22 -14.64
CA ARG A 246 -15.57 -5.36 -14.68
C ARG A 246 -16.29 -4.37 -13.77
N ALA A 247 -15.59 -3.72 -12.84
CA ALA A 247 -16.20 -2.81 -11.86
C ALA A 247 -16.41 -1.40 -12.41
N GLN A 248 -17.58 -0.83 -12.12
CA GLN A 248 -17.90 0.57 -12.39
C GLN A 248 -17.26 1.51 -11.36
N ALA A 249 -17.26 1.13 -10.08
CA ALA A 249 -16.52 1.82 -9.03
C ALA A 249 -15.98 0.86 -7.96
N PHE A 250 -14.96 1.31 -7.24
CA PHE A 250 -14.38 0.61 -6.08
C PHE A 250 -14.75 1.35 -4.80
N VAL A 251 -15.13 0.62 -3.75
CA VAL A 251 -15.48 1.20 -2.44
C VAL A 251 -14.60 0.62 -1.32
N LEU A 252 -14.06 1.51 -0.49
CA LEU A 252 -13.33 1.17 0.73
C LEU A 252 -14.08 1.70 1.96
N GLY A 253 -14.42 0.81 2.89
CA GLY A 253 -15.12 1.16 4.12
C GLY A 253 -14.21 1.55 5.30
N SER A 254 -12.93 1.27 5.22
CA SER A 254 -12.00 1.38 6.34
C SER A 254 -11.77 2.83 6.79
N LEU A 255 -11.51 3.02 8.09
CA LEU A 255 -11.08 4.31 8.66
C LEU A 255 -9.58 4.35 8.96
N LEU A 256 -8.98 3.23 9.30
CA LEU A 256 -7.55 3.13 9.57
C LEU A 256 -7.01 1.85 8.94
N GLU A 257 -6.01 2.00 8.09
CA GLU A 257 -5.22 0.90 7.56
C GLU A 257 -3.77 1.32 7.40
N GLY A 258 -2.88 0.33 7.32
CA GLY A 258 -1.58 0.55 6.70
C GLY A 258 -1.75 0.92 5.21
N LYS A 259 -0.75 0.57 4.40
CA LYS A 259 -0.88 0.84 2.97
C LYS A 259 -2.00 0.00 2.34
N ASN A 260 -3.03 0.66 1.83
CA ASN A 260 -4.17 -0.01 1.22
C ASN A 260 -3.93 -0.29 -0.27
N ARG A 261 -3.74 -1.57 -0.58
CA ARG A 261 -3.57 -2.05 -1.96
C ARG A 261 -4.80 -1.87 -2.82
N GLY A 262 -6.00 -2.01 -2.25
CA GLY A 262 -7.25 -1.95 -3.00
C GLY A 262 -7.44 -0.61 -3.72
N ILE A 263 -7.09 0.50 -3.05
CA ILE A 263 -7.13 1.84 -3.65
C ILE A 263 -6.17 1.94 -4.85
N THR A 264 -4.92 1.50 -4.70
CA THR A 264 -3.91 1.61 -5.77
C THR A 264 -4.19 0.65 -6.93
N GLU A 265 -4.66 -0.56 -6.64
CA GLU A 265 -5.10 -1.53 -7.64
C GLU A 265 -6.31 -1.03 -8.43
N ALA A 266 -7.33 -0.47 -7.75
CA ALA A 266 -8.51 0.12 -8.39
C ALA A 266 -8.12 1.23 -9.36
N MET A 267 -7.32 2.19 -8.89
CA MET A 267 -6.85 3.26 -9.76
C MET A 267 -6.01 2.72 -10.92
N SER A 268 -5.11 1.77 -10.66
CA SER A 268 -4.32 1.14 -11.72
C SER A 268 -5.23 0.46 -12.76
N CYS A 269 -6.28 -0.23 -12.36
CA CYS A 269 -7.27 -0.82 -13.27
C CYS A 269 -8.29 0.18 -13.84
N ASN A 270 -8.05 1.49 -13.69
CA ASN A 270 -8.92 2.56 -14.19
C ASN A 270 -10.36 2.49 -13.64
N VAL A 271 -10.47 2.24 -12.34
CA VAL A 271 -11.73 2.20 -11.58
C VAL A 271 -11.76 3.37 -10.60
N PRO A 272 -12.81 4.21 -10.61
CA PRO A 272 -12.91 5.31 -9.66
C PRO A 272 -13.07 4.78 -8.24
N VAL A 273 -12.39 5.45 -7.30
CA VAL A 273 -12.35 5.06 -5.89
C VAL A 273 -13.36 5.88 -5.08
N ILE A 274 -14.07 5.20 -4.18
CA ILE A 274 -14.91 5.80 -3.15
C ILE A 274 -14.35 5.38 -1.81
N CYS A 275 -13.94 6.33 -0.98
CA CYS A 275 -13.57 6.04 0.40
C CYS A 275 -14.02 7.18 1.31
N PHE A 276 -13.85 6.99 2.62
CA PHE A 276 -14.16 8.04 3.57
C PHE A 276 -13.08 9.11 3.62
N GLU A 277 -13.48 10.37 3.79
CA GLU A 277 -12.56 11.50 4.00
C GLU A 277 -11.71 11.27 5.26
N GLU A 278 -12.30 10.63 6.26
CA GLU A 278 -11.68 10.28 7.53
C GLU A 278 -10.67 9.13 7.44
N PHE A 279 -10.58 8.46 6.27
CA PHE A 279 -9.63 7.38 6.05
C PHE A 279 -8.19 7.84 6.32
N ASN A 280 -7.55 7.16 7.27
CA ASN A 280 -6.22 7.41 7.77
C ASN A 280 -5.98 8.85 8.24
N GLN A 281 -7.01 9.64 8.57
CA GLN A 281 -6.91 11.09 8.80
C GLN A 281 -5.76 11.50 9.73
N TYR A 282 -5.50 10.76 10.81
CA TYR A 282 -4.44 11.07 11.77
C TYR A 282 -3.04 10.72 11.24
N ALA A 283 -2.92 9.63 10.47
CA ALA A 283 -1.66 9.29 9.79
C ALA A 283 -1.39 10.23 8.60
N ARG A 284 -2.45 10.63 7.91
CA ARG A 284 -2.49 11.37 6.64
C ARG A 284 -2.29 12.87 6.80
N GLY A 285 -2.88 13.47 7.83
CA GLY A 285 -3.02 14.92 7.93
C GLY A 285 -3.73 15.45 6.68
N ASN A 286 -3.10 16.39 5.98
CA ASN A 286 -3.67 17.01 4.78
C ASN A 286 -3.29 16.31 3.47
N SER A 287 -2.45 15.26 3.48
CA SER A 287 -2.14 14.53 2.24
C SER A 287 -3.41 13.94 1.63
N PRO A 288 -3.70 14.01 0.33
CA PRO A 288 -4.89 13.35 -0.22
C PRO A 288 -4.77 11.82 -0.09
N VAL A 289 -5.85 11.05 -0.13
CA VAL A 289 -5.79 9.56 -0.18
C VAL A 289 -5.46 9.04 -1.58
N PHE A 290 -5.91 9.77 -2.60
CA PHE A 290 -5.65 9.50 -4.00
C PHE A 290 -5.58 10.84 -4.76
N PRO A 291 -4.91 10.92 -5.92
CA PRO A 291 -4.85 12.15 -6.68
C PRO A 291 -6.22 12.62 -7.18
N GLU A 292 -6.37 13.93 -7.40
CA GLU A 292 -7.60 14.53 -7.91
C GLU A 292 -8.08 13.87 -9.22
N GLY A 293 -9.39 13.66 -9.35
CA GLY A 293 -9.99 13.01 -10.52
C GLY A 293 -9.86 11.47 -10.56
N ALA A 294 -9.32 10.85 -9.50
CA ALA A 294 -9.28 9.39 -9.35
C ALA A 294 -10.47 8.81 -8.59
N GLY A 295 -11.25 9.64 -7.89
CA GLY A 295 -12.34 9.19 -7.02
C GLY A 295 -13.02 10.31 -6.25
N LEU A 296 -13.91 9.97 -5.33
CA LEU A 296 -14.60 10.90 -4.43
C LEU A 296 -14.53 10.44 -2.97
N TYR A 297 -14.61 11.41 -2.07
CA TYR A 297 -14.74 11.17 -0.63
C TYR A 297 -16.20 11.23 -0.20
N ALA A 298 -16.61 10.25 0.61
CA ALA A 298 -17.79 10.36 1.45
C ALA A 298 -17.39 10.78 2.87
N LYS A 299 -18.30 11.38 3.63
CA LYS A 299 -18.15 11.43 5.09
C LYS A 299 -18.38 10.05 5.67
N PHE A 300 -17.82 9.74 6.84
CA PHE A 300 -18.07 8.47 7.56
C PHE A 300 -19.51 8.35 8.09
N ASP A 301 -20.44 8.28 7.16
CA ASP A 301 -21.88 8.23 7.36
C ASP A 301 -22.52 7.42 6.21
N PRO A 302 -23.42 6.46 6.50
CA PRO A 302 -24.05 5.64 5.46
C PRO A 302 -24.82 6.41 4.38
N GLU A 303 -25.45 7.53 4.72
CA GLU A 303 -26.22 8.32 3.76
C GLU A 303 -25.28 9.08 2.82
N SER A 304 -24.25 9.72 3.37
CA SER A 304 -23.17 10.34 2.58
C SER A 304 -22.50 9.35 1.63
N LEU A 305 -22.24 8.12 2.09
CA LEU A 305 -21.69 7.07 1.23
C LEU A 305 -22.65 6.67 0.10
N ALA A 306 -23.94 6.53 0.39
CA ALA A 306 -24.95 6.20 -0.62
C ALA A 306 -25.04 7.27 -1.73
N ASP A 307 -25.04 8.55 -1.35
CA ASP A 307 -25.12 9.66 -2.31
C ASP A 307 -23.81 9.82 -3.12
N THR A 308 -22.67 9.55 -2.48
CA THR A 308 -21.37 9.53 -3.17
C THR A 308 -21.29 8.40 -4.19
N ILE A 309 -21.75 7.20 -3.82
CA ILE A 309 -21.90 6.06 -4.74
C ILE A 309 -22.75 6.46 -5.94
N HIS A 310 -23.92 7.06 -5.72
CA HIS A 310 -24.80 7.49 -6.79
C HIS A 310 -24.09 8.47 -7.75
N THR A 311 -23.42 9.46 -7.18
CA THR A 311 -22.69 10.50 -7.92
C THR A 311 -21.59 9.89 -8.79
N VAL A 312 -20.77 8.99 -8.26
CA VAL A 312 -19.72 8.32 -9.04
C VAL A 312 -20.32 7.48 -10.17
N LEU A 313 -21.38 6.71 -9.89
CA LEU A 313 -22.00 5.84 -10.88
C LEU A 313 -22.70 6.62 -12.01
N GLN A 314 -23.22 7.84 -11.76
CA GLN A 314 -23.78 8.69 -12.82
C GLN A 314 -22.70 9.41 -13.66
N ASN A 315 -21.50 9.60 -13.13
CA ASN A 315 -20.45 10.43 -13.75
C ASN A 315 -19.17 9.65 -14.10
N GLN A 316 -19.28 8.36 -14.42
CA GLN A 316 -18.12 7.46 -14.58
C GLN A 316 -17.08 7.96 -15.62
N THR A 317 -17.54 8.64 -16.67
CA THR A 317 -16.69 9.16 -17.75
C THR A 317 -15.87 10.39 -17.36
N GLU A 318 -16.20 11.05 -16.25
CA GLU A 318 -15.46 12.23 -15.76
C GLU A 318 -14.17 11.84 -15.04
N PHE A 319 -14.11 10.64 -14.47
CA PHE A 319 -12.95 10.15 -13.74
C PHE A 319 -11.88 9.60 -14.69
N LYS A 320 -10.61 9.84 -14.33
CA LYS A 320 -9.45 9.27 -15.05
C LYS A 320 -8.45 8.58 -14.11
N PRO A 321 -8.88 7.56 -13.32
CA PRO A 321 -8.09 7.05 -12.20
C PRO A 321 -6.71 6.52 -12.60
N ARG A 322 -6.60 5.75 -13.69
CA ARG A 322 -5.30 5.21 -14.12
C ARG A 322 -4.35 6.30 -14.59
N HIS A 323 -4.86 7.29 -15.32
CA HIS A 323 -4.05 8.42 -15.75
C HIS A 323 -3.49 9.19 -14.54
N GLN A 324 -4.36 9.50 -13.58
CA GLN A 324 -3.96 10.24 -12.38
C GLN A 324 -2.98 9.42 -11.52
N TYR A 325 -3.22 8.12 -11.37
CA TYR A 325 -2.32 7.22 -10.66
C TYR A 325 -0.94 7.15 -11.31
N LEU A 326 -0.84 6.90 -12.62
CA LEU A 326 0.47 6.80 -13.29
C LEU A 326 1.23 8.14 -13.34
N LYS A 327 0.50 9.26 -13.28
CA LYS A 327 1.07 10.61 -13.25
C LYS A 327 1.69 10.95 -11.88
N HIS A 328 1.09 10.50 -10.78
CA HIS A 328 1.42 10.95 -9.43
C HIS A 328 1.99 9.87 -8.51
N CYS A 329 1.70 8.60 -8.78
CA CYS A 329 2.02 7.45 -7.94
C CYS A 329 2.67 6.32 -8.77
N GLY A 330 2.95 5.16 -8.16
CA GLY A 330 3.46 3.98 -8.85
C GLY A 330 4.98 3.86 -8.81
N ARG A 331 5.53 2.74 -9.31
CA ARG A 331 6.94 2.35 -9.08
C ARG A 331 7.94 3.38 -9.57
N LYS A 332 7.66 4.04 -10.70
CA LYS A 332 8.53 5.09 -11.29
C LYS A 332 8.59 6.34 -10.41
N ASN A 333 7.42 6.80 -9.93
CA ASN A 333 7.35 7.96 -9.04
C ASN A 333 7.99 7.65 -7.69
N PHE A 334 7.78 6.44 -7.16
CA PHE A 334 8.47 6.00 -5.95
C PHE A 334 9.99 5.96 -6.11
N PHE A 335 10.49 5.40 -7.22
CA PHE A 335 11.91 5.40 -7.52
C PHE A 335 12.48 6.81 -7.48
N ASN A 336 11.86 7.75 -8.19
CA ASN A 336 12.26 9.15 -8.17
C ASN A 336 12.25 9.75 -6.76
N THR A 337 11.15 9.56 -6.00
CA THR A 337 11.04 10.05 -4.62
C THR A 337 12.17 9.52 -3.73
N CYS A 338 12.52 8.24 -3.85
CA CYS A 338 13.64 7.66 -3.10
C CYS A 338 14.97 8.28 -3.51
N ILE A 339 15.30 8.34 -4.80
CA ILE A 339 16.55 8.96 -5.26
C ILE A 339 16.65 10.41 -4.77
N ASP A 340 15.57 11.17 -4.89
CA ASP A 340 15.51 12.57 -4.46
C ASP A 340 15.64 12.74 -2.94
N SER A 341 15.21 11.74 -2.15
CA SER A 341 15.22 11.81 -0.69
C SER A 341 16.61 11.62 -0.07
N PHE A 342 17.56 11.00 -0.78
CA PHE A 342 18.92 10.85 -0.29
C PHE A 342 19.85 11.87 -0.95
N PRO A 343 20.43 12.82 -0.19
CA PRO A 343 21.40 13.78 -0.73
C PRO A 343 22.58 13.12 -1.45
N TYR A 344 22.97 11.90 -1.05
CA TYR A 344 24.01 11.12 -1.71
C TYR A 344 23.80 11.03 -3.23
N TYR A 345 22.60 10.71 -3.71
CA TYR A 345 22.37 10.53 -5.13
C TYR A 345 22.42 11.83 -5.93
N GLN A 346 21.95 12.92 -5.33
CA GLN A 346 21.97 14.24 -5.96
C GLN A 346 23.40 14.68 -6.32
N HIS A 347 24.38 14.31 -5.49
CA HIS A 347 25.79 14.66 -5.70
C HIS A 347 26.56 13.63 -6.54
N ASN A 348 26.09 12.38 -6.56
CA ASN A 348 26.85 11.26 -7.14
C ASN A 348 26.29 10.76 -8.47
N ILE A 349 25.00 10.90 -8.78
CA ILE A 349 24.47 10.46 -10.08
C ILE A 349 24.83 11.49 -11.16
N PRO A 350 25.53 11.12 -12.25
CA PRO A 350 25.76 12.02 -13.38
C PRO A 350 24.46 12.50 -14.01
N ASP A 351 24.41 13.77 -14.42
CA ASP A 351 23.23 14.40 -15.03
C ASP A 351 21.93 14.27 -14.19
N TYR A 352 22.07 14.21 -12.87
CA TYR A 352 20.93 14.12 -11.96
C TYR A 352 19.96 15.29 -12.15
N LYS A 353 18.67 14.95 -12.21
CA LYS A 353 17.55 15.91 -12.27
C LYS A 353 16.47 15.46 -11.28
N PRO A 354 16.07 16.33 -10.32
CA PRO A 354 14.98 16.02 -9.40
C PRO A 354 13.71 15.58 -10.11
N GLY A 355 13.05 14.54 -9.60
CA GLY A 355 11.82 13.98 -10.16
C GLY A 355 12.01 13.23 -11.49
N ALA A 356 13.24 13.04 -11.98
CA ALA A 356 13.52 12.44 -13.28
C ALA A 356 14.62 11.37 -13.25
N ALA A 357 15.00 10.88 -12.07
CA ALA A 357 16.04 9.86 -11.90
C ALA A 357 15.74 8.59 -12.72
N PHE A 358 14.49 8.14 -12.78
CA PHE A 358 14.08 6.99 -13.58
C PHE A 358 14.40 7.13 -15.09
N LYS A 359 14.48 8.37 -15.61
CA LYS A 359 14.80 8.66 -17.01
C LYS A 359 16.28 8.99 -17.23
N ASN A 360 17.11 8.82 -16.20
CA ASN A 360 18.53 9.10 -16.29
C ASN A 360 19.24 8.03 -17.12
N LEU A 361 19.84 8.45 -18.24
CA LEU A 361 20.51 7.54 -19.18
C LEU A 361 21.71 6.83 -18.55
N TRP A 362 22.48 7.54 -17.72
CA TRP A 362 23.64 6.96 -17.05
C TRP A 362 23.24 5.80 -16.13
N LEU A 363 22.17 5.96 -15.35
CA LEU A 363 21.64 4.88 -14.50
C LEU A 363 21.18 3.68 -15.33
N ASP A 364 20.46 3.91 -16.41
CA ASP A 364 19.97 2.83 -17.27
C ASP A 364 21.11 2.04 -17.91
N LEU A 365 22.12 2.73 -18.48
CA LEU A 365 23.30 2.09 -19.06
C LEU A 365 24.12 1.33 -18.01
N ALA A 366 24.28 1.89 -16.82
CA ALA A 366 24.96 1.23 -15.71
C ALA A 366 24.24 -0.07 -15.29
N VAL A 367 22.91 -0.04 -15.15
CA VAL A 367 22.12 -1.24 -14.84
C VAL A 367 22.26 -2.28 -15.96
N GLN A 368 22.18 -1.87 -17.23
CA GLN A 368 22.37 -2.77 -18.37
C GLN A 368 23.75 -3.43 -18.34
N GLN A 369 24.81 -2.67 -18.11
CA GLN A 369 26.17 -3.21 -18.05
C GLN A 369 26.35 -4.17 -16.85
N ASN A 370 25.87 -3.80 -15.67
CA ASN A 370 26.14 -4.55 -14.44
C ASN A 370 25.17 -5.74 -14.21
N TYR A 371 23.98 -5.71 -14.80
CA TYR A 371 22.89 -6.67 -14.54
C TYR A 371 22.17 -7.18 -15.79
N GLN A 372 22.58 -6.77 -17.00
CA GLN A 372 22.07 -7.28 -18.28
C GLN A 372 20.55 -7.08 -18.48
N VAL A 373 19.99 -6.05 -17.86
CA VAL A 373 18.58 -5.62 -17.97
C VAL A 373 18.51 -4.09 -17.97
N SER A 374 17.45 -3.50 -18.54
CA SER A 374 17.22 -2.05 -18.39
C SER A 374 16.79 -1.71 -16.95
N LEU A 375 16.92 -0.43 -16.56
CA LEU A 375 16.43 0.07 -15.28
C LEU A 375 14.90 -0.14 -15.16
N ASP A 376 14.16 0.08 -16.24
CA ASP A 376 12.71 -0.22 -16.28
C ASP A 376 12.47 -1.72 -16.01
N SER A 377 13.13 -2.61 -16.76
CA SER A 377 12.97 -4.06 -16.56
C SER A 377 13.34 -4.48 -15.14
N PHE A 378 14.43 -3.97 -14.57
CA PHE A 378 14.84 -4.26 -13.20
C PHE A 378 13.77 -3.88 -12.19
N LEU A 379 13.24 -2.64 -12.27
CA LEU A 379 12.19 -2.14 -11.36
C LEU A 379 10.88 -2.92 -11.45
N TYR A 380 10.60 -3.56 -12.59
CA TYR A 380 9.39 -4.35 -12.83
C TYR A 380 9.60 -5.87 -12.70
N GLY A 381 10.70 -6.31 -12.09
CA GLY A 381 10.92 -7.73 -11.76
C GLY A 381 11.63 -8.54 -12.84
N GLY A 382 12.26 -7.88 -13.82
CA GLY A 382 13.08 -8.53 -14.85
C GLY A 382 14.38 -9.15 -14.33
N SER A 383 14.73 -8.91 -13.06
CA SER A 383 15.86 -9.53 -12.38
C SER A 383 15.41 -10.20 -11.07
N PRO A 384 15.92 -11.41 -10.75
CA PRO A 384 15.66 -12.05 -9.45
C PRO A 384 16.25 -11.26 -8.27
N LEU A 385 17.17 -10.33 -8.52
CA LEU A 385 17.75 -9.45 -7.50
C LEU A 385 16.83 -8.28 -7.13
N SER A 386 15.80 -7.98 -7.93
CA SER A 386 14.87 -6.87 -7.65
C SER A 386 14.03 -7.11 -6.39
N HIS A 387 13.76 -8.36 -6.05
CA HIS A 387 13.12 -8.76 -4.81
C HIS A 387 13.62 -10.15 -4.39
N ILE A 388 14.34 -10.19 -3.26
CA ILE A 388 14.82 -11.42 -2.65
C ILE A 388 13.99 -11.67 -1.39
N ARG A 389 13.51 -12.90 -1.20
CA ARG A 389 12.72 -13.28 -0.03
C ARG A 389 13.43 -14.33 0.82
N GLY A 390 13.55 -14.06 2.10
CA GLY A 390 14.16 -14.93 3.11
C GLY A 390 15.64 -14.68 3.32
N ILE A 391 16.11 -14.73 4.57
CA ILE A 391 17.51 -14.45 4.93
C ILE A 391 18.51 -15.42 4.26
N ASN A 392 18.13 -16.69 4.07
CA ASN A 392 18.97 -17.69 3.44
C ASN A 392 19.20 -17.35 1.96
N THR A 393 18.14 -16.91 1.27
CA THR A 393 18.22 -16.46 -0.12
C THR A 393 19.05 -15.18 -0.25
N ILE A 394 18.95 -14.25 0.73
CA ILE A 394 19.81 -13.06 0.77
C ILE A 394 21.29 -13.48 0.88
N GLN A 395 21.62 -14.40 1.81
CA GLN A 395 22.97 -14.92 1.97
C GLN A 395 23.51 -15.57 0.69
N GLN A 396 22.68 -16.34 -0.03
CA GLN A 396 23.06 -16.98 -1.30
C GLN A 396 23.39 -15.95 -2.40
N ASN A 397 22.74 -14.79 -2.39
CA ASN A 397 22.95 -13.72 -3.38
C ASN A 397 23.96 -12.67 -2.92
N LEU A 398 24.54 -12.82 -1.72
CA LEU A 398 25.37 -11.79 -1.09
C LEU A 398 26.59 -11.41 -1.95
N GLY A 399 27.22 -12.41 -2.59
CA GLY A 399 28.35 -12.18 -3.49
C GLY A 399 28.00 -11.25 -4.66
N GLU A 400 26.84 -11.45 -5.31
CA GLU A 400 26.37 -10.57 -6.39
C GLU A 400 25.96 -9.19 -5.87
N LEU A 401 25.33 -9.13 -4.70
CA LEU A 401 24.93 -7.88 -4.06
C LEU A 401 26.14 -7.01 -3.65
N THR A 402 27.29 -7.63 -3.37
CA THR A 402 28.50 -6.93 -2.90
C THR A 402 29.68 -7.05 -3.86
N LYS A 403 29.45 -7.38 -5.14
CA LYS A 403 30.51 -7.64 -6.13
C LYS A 403 31.46 -6.48 -6.42
N PHE A 404 31.11 -5.27 -5.98
CA PHE A 404 31.95 -4.07 -6.10
C PHE A 404 32.78 -3.78 -4.85
N LEU A 405 32.75 -4.66 -3.84
CA LEU A 405 33.70 -4.66 -2.74
C LEU A 405 34.95 -5.43 -3.18
N GLY A 406 35.87 -4.72 -3.83
CA GLY A 406 37.13 -5.26 -4.35
C GLY A 406 38.16 -4.17 -4.51
#